data_AF-A0A7R7GL69-F1
#
_entry.id   AF-A0A7R7GL69-F1
#
_cell.length_a   1.000
_cell.length_b   1.000
_cell.length_c   1.000
_cell.angle_alpha   90.00
_cell.angle_beta   90.00
_cell.angle_gamma   90.00
#
_symmetry.space_group_name_H-M   'P 1'
#
loop_
_entity.id
_entity.type
_entity.pdbx_description
1 polymer ?
#
loop_
_entity_poly.entity_id
_entity_poly.type
_entity_poly.pdbx_seq_one_letter_code
_entity_poly.pdbx_strand_id
1 'polypeptide(L)' 'MRMPQERVLTESDGPFVQQGGRTILPWEVDVAVDAIAECWGCDLGVMDQILSNNLNMLLSEGQQ' A
#
# COMPACT_ATOMS: atom_id res chain seq x y z
N MET A 1 6.16 -16.45 -9.02
CA MET A 1 5.01 -16.19 -8.12
C MET A 1 4.76 -14.69 -8.12
N ARG A 2 3.50 -14.26 -8.17
CA ARG A 2 3.10 -12.85 -7.96
C ARG A 2 2.36 -12.76 -6.63
N MET A 3 2.49 -11.65 -5.91
CA MET A 3 1.70 -11.41 -4.71
C MET A 3 0.21 -11.32 -5.09
N PRO A 4 -0.70 -11.98 -4.37
CA PRO A 4 -2.14 -11.82 -4.56
C PRO A 4 -2.54 -10.38 -4.19
N GLN A 5 -3.23 -9.69 -5.11
CA GLN A 5 -3.56 -8.27 -4.94
C GLN A 5 -4.41 -8.02 -3.70
N GLU A 6 -5.28 -8.97 -3.37
CA GLU A 6 -6.21 -8.93 -2.25
C GLU A 6 -5.57 -9.10 -0.86
N ARG A 7 -4.25 -9.31 -0.81
CA ARG A 7 -3.48 -9.44 0.45
C ARG A 7 -2.36 -8.41 0.57
N VAL A 8 -2.37 -7.38 -0.27
CA VAL A 8 -1.35 -6.32 -0.26
C VAL A 8 -1.85 -5.12 0.53
N LEU A 9 -0.98 -4.59 1.38
CA LEU A 9 -1.13 -3.31 2.06
C LEU A 9 0.16 -2.51 1.85
N THR A 10 0.09 -1.20 2.09
CA THR A 10 1.22 -0.28 1.94
C THR A 10 1.64 0.29 3.29
N GLU A 11 2.93 0.50 3.46
CA GLU A 11 3.51 1.20 4.60
C GLU A 11 4.61 2.14 4.12
N SER A 12 4.84 3.23 4.87
CA SER A 12 6.00 4.10 4.63
C SER A 12 7.27 3.51 5.26
N ASP A 13 7.16 2.68 6.29
CA ASP A 13 8.30 2.20 7.08
C ASP A 13 9.23 3.35 7.55
N GLY A 14 8.66 4.53 7.82
CA GLY A 14 9.34 5.59 8.55
C GLY A 14 9.49 5.22 10.04
N PRO A 15 10.64 5.48 10.69
CA PRO A 15 11.73 6.35 10.25
C PRO A 15 12.88 5.67 9.48
N PHE A 16 12.73 4.39 9.09
CA PHE A 16 13.80 3.59 8.51
C PHE A 16 14.00 3.90 7.03
N VAL A 17 12.92 4.04 6.27
CA VAL A 17 13.00 4.43 4.86
C VAL A 17 13.38 5.90 4.73
N GLN A 18 14.35 6.16 3.85
CA GLN A 18 14.79 7.51 3.50
C GLN A 18 14.65 7.74 2.00
N GLN A 19 14.19 8.95 1.64
CA GLN A 19 14.12 9.42 0.26
C GLN A 19 14.83 10.75 0.16
N GLY A 20 15.88 10.86 -0.65
CA GLY A 20 16.65 12.10 -0.78
C GLY A 20 17.38 12.52 0.51
N GLY A 21 17.78 11.56 1.35
CA GLY A 21 18.50 11.82 2.60
C GLY A 21 17.62 12.32 3.76
N ARG A 22 16.29 12.34 3.57
CA ARG A 22 15.32 12.58 4.65
C ARG A 22 14.51 11.33 4.92
N THR A 23 14.15 11.13 6.18
CA THR A 23 13.15 10.16 6.59
C THR A 23 11.82 10.46 5.90
N ILE A 24 11.15 9.42 5.40
CA ILE A 24 9.80 9.57 4.86
C ILE A 24 8.76 9.53 5.98
N LEU A 25 7.69 10.28 5.76
CA LEU A 25 6.60 10.49 6.71
C LEU A 25 5.43 9.57 6.36
N PRO A 26 4.51 9.28 7.30
CA PRO A 26 3.42 8.34 7.06
C PRO A 26 2.54 8.67 5.85
N TRP A 27 2.29 9.96 5.59
CA TRP A 27 1.47 10.43 4.46
C TRP A 27 2.20 10.39 3.11
N GLU A 28 3.47 9.99 3.09
CA GLU A 28 4.25 9.82 1.85
C GLU A 28 4.21 8.37 1.34
N VAL A 29 3.34 7.55 1.93
CA VAL A 29 3.05 6.18 1.47
C VAL A 29 2.52 6.13 0.03
N ASP A 30 1.99 7.24 -0.49
CA ASP A 30 1.48 7.36 -1.86
C ASP A 30 2.52 6.97 -2.91
N VAL A 31 3.82 7.16 -2.62
CA VAL A 31 4.91 6.70 -3.52
C VAL A 31 4.85 5.18 -3.75
N ALA A 32 4.49 4.41 -2.73
CA ALA A 32 4.30 2.96 -2.86
C ALA A 32 3.00 2.64 -3.62
N VAL A 33 1.94 3.41 -3.39
CA VAL A 33 0.65 3.24 -4.08
C VAL A 33 0.82 3.44 -5.60
N ASP A 34 1.49 4.53 -6.00
CA ASP A 34 1.78 4.87 -7.39
C ASP A 34 2.59 3.75 -8.07
N ALA A 35 3.66 3.28 -7.43
CA ALA A 35 4.53 2.25 -7.97
C ALA A 35 3.81 0.90 -8.14
N ILE A 36 2.93 0.53 -7.20
CA ILE A 36 2.15 -0.71 -7.30
C ILE A 36 1.09 -0.60 -8.40
N ALA A 37 0.41 0.54 -8.50
CA ALA A 37 -0.57 0.80 -9.56
C ALA A 37 0.07 0.69 -10.96
N GLU A 38 1.27 1.26 -11.15
CA GLU A 38 2.06 1.10 -12.38
C GLU A 38 2.41 -0.38 -12.64
N CYS A 39 2.89 -1.10 -11.62
CA CYS A 39 3.24 -2.52 -11.74
C CYS A 39 2.04 -3.41 -12.11
N TRP A 40 0.84 -3.05 -11.68
CA TRP A 40 -0.40 -3.78 -11.97
C TRP A 40 -1.18 -3.24 -13.16
N GLY A 41 -0.80 -2.09 -13.70
CA GLY A 41 -1.46 -1.46 -14.84
C GLY A 41 -2.89 -1.01 -14.54
N CYS A 42 -3.14 -0.50 -13.33
CA CYS A 42 -4.45 0.02 -12.92
C CYS A 42 -4.39 1.50 -12.53
N ASP A 43 -5.54 2.16 -12.57
CA ASP A 43 -5.68 3.55 -12.14
C ASP A 43 -5.60 3.69 -10.61
N LEU A 44 -5.14 4.84 -10.12
CA LEU A 44 -5.01 5.11 -8.68
C LEU A 44 -6.33 4.96 -7.91
N GLY A 45 -7.47 5.32 -8.52
CA GLY A 45 -8.78 5.11 -7.90
C GLY A 45 -9.14 3.63 -7.72
N VAL A 46 -8.68 2.76 -8.64
CA VAL A 46 -8.82 1.30 -8.51
C VAL A 46 -7.88 0.78 -7.43
N MET A 47 -6.65 1.29 -7.40
CA MET A 47 -5.66 0.92 -6.39
C MET A 47 -6.13 1.26 -4.96
N ASP A 48 -6.67 2.46 -4.77
CA ASP A 48 -7.23 2.90 -3.48
C ASP A 48 -8.39 1.99 -3.01
N GLN A 49 -9.26 1.61 -3.95
CA GLN A 49 -10.35 0.68 -3.68
C GLN A 49 -9.83 -0.72 -3.27
N ILE A 50 -8.76 -1.21 -3.92
CA ILE A 50 -8.12 -2.49 -3.57
C ILE A 50 -7.55 -2.42 -2.16
N LEU A 51 -6.75 -1.39 -1.83
CA LEU A 51 -6.13 -1.24 -0.52
C LEU A 51 -7.17 -1.10 0.60
N SER A 52 -8.21 -0.30 0.37
CA SER A 52 -9.33 -0.14 1.30
C SER A 52 -10.05 -1.46 1.55
N ASN A 53 -10.29 -2.25 0.51
CA ASN A 53 -10.92 -3.57 0.64
C ASN A 53 -10.03 -4.54 1.41
N ASN A 54 -8.73 -4.56 1.11
CA ASN A 54 -7.78 -5.44 1.78
C ASN A 54 -7.67 -5.12 3.27
N LEU A 55 -7.65 -3.84 3.62
CA LEU A 55 -7.65 -3.40 5.02
C LEU A 55 -8.93 -3.88 5.73
N ASN A 56 -10.10 -3.69 5.10
CA ASN A 56 -11.36 -4.15 5.67
C ASN A 56 -11.40 -5.67 5.86
N MET A 57 -10.89 -6.44 4.89
CA MET A 57 -10.78 -7.89 5.02
C MET A 57 -9.88 -8.28 6.19
N LEU A 58 -8.68 -7.69 6.29
CA LEU A 58 -7.75 -7.94 7.38
C LEU A 58 -8.37 -7.66 8.75
N LEU A 59 -9.09 -6.54 8.87
CA LEU A 59 -9.76 -6.16 10.11
C LEU A 59 -10.93 -7.10 10.45
N SER A 60 -11.63 -7.64 9.45
CA SER A 60 -12.71 -8.61 9.68
C SER A 60 -12.21 -10.00 10.10
N GLU A 61 -11.03 -10.42 9.62
CA GLU A 61 -10.40 -11.68 10.00
C GLU A 61 -9.89 -11.65 11.45
N GLY A 62 -9.39 -10.49 11.91
CA GLY A 62 -8.88 -10.32 13.28
C GLY A 62 -9.96 -10.25 14.37
N GLN A 63 -11.25 -10.30 14.02
CA GLN A 63 -12.37 -10.28 14.96
C GLN A 63 -12.93 -11.67 15.31
N GLN A 64 -12.31 -12.75 14.80
CA GLN A 64 -12.72 -14.13 15.04
C GLN A 64 -11.95 -14.81 16.18
#